data_AF-A0A8S8XFP3-F1
#
_entry.id   AF-A0A8S8XFP3-F1
#
_cell.length_a   1.000
_cell.length_b   1.000
_cell.length_c   1.000
_cell.angle_alpha   90.00
_cell.angle_beta   90.00
_cell.angle_gamma   90.00
#
_symmetry.space_group_name_H-M   'P 1'
#
loop_
_entity.id
_entity.type
_entity.pdbx_description
1 polymer ?
#
loop_
_entity_poly.entity_id
_entity_poly.type
_entity_poly.pdbx_seq_one_letter_code
_entity_poly.pdbx_strand_id
1 'polypeptide(L)'
;MRIVTWNVNGIRAAIRKGFDKFVEKIDADIWMLQEVRCLPEQLPPKWAPPANSEMILHPAEKKGYSGVSTISRVEMKEIGRGMKGSLDPEDSEGRVLVTQHGDVTLVNTYLPSGSSKEERQRYKEDWMAQWRDFIKPMFDSDKPVIVAGDLNIAHTENDI
;
A
#
# COMPACT_ATOMS: atom_id res chain seq x y z
N MET A 1 1.69 -17.44 -8.69
CA MET A 1 1.82 -16.08 -8.13
C MET A 1 0.99 -15.99 -6.85
N ARG A 2 1.63 -15.77 -5.71
CA ARG A 2 1.03 -15.53 -4.41
C ARG A 2 1.27 -14.07 -4.03
N ILE A 3 0.19 -13.35 -3.78
CA ILE A 3 0.21 -11.93 -3.39
C ILE A 3 -0.28 -11.84 -1.94
N VAL A 4 0.45 -11.12 -1.11
CA VAL A 4 0.05 -10.81 0.26
C VAL A 4 -0.17 -9.32 0.39
N THR A 5 -1.27 -8.94 1.03
CA THR A 5 -1.47 -7.57 1.52
C THR A 5 -1.36 -7.55 3.04
N TRP A 6 -0.63 -6.58 3.59
CA TRP A 6 -0.41 -6.48 5.04
C TRP A 6 -0.18 -5.04 5.50
N ASN A 7 -1.09 -4.54 6.33
CA ASN A 7 -0.81 -3.37 7.15
C ASN A 7 0.18 -3.74 8.26
N VAL A 8 1.43 -3.25 8.14
CA VAL A 8 2.52 -3.61 9.05
C VAL A 8 2.61 -2.70 10.29
N ASN A 9 1.79 -1.65 10.37
CA ASN A 9 1.80 -0.66 11.46
C ASN A 9 3.22 -0.21 11.83
N GLY A 10 4.03 0.12 10.83
CA GLY A 10 5.42 0.52 10.91
C GLY A 10 6.40 -0.60 10.59
N ILE A 11 7.01 -0.55 9.40
CA ILE A 11 7.92 -1.59 8.90
C ILE A 11 9.13 -1.81 9.81
N ARG A 12 9.67 -0.75 10.43
CA ARG A 12 10.82 -0.86 11.35
C ARG A 12 10.48 -1.68 12.59
N ALA A 13 9.26 -1.56 13.10
CA ALA A 13 8.78 -2.35 14.23
C ALA A 13 8.52 -3.80 13.81
N ALA A 14 7.94 -4.01 12.62
CA ALA A 14 7.74 -5.33 12.05
C ALA A 14 9.08 -6.09 11.86
N ILE A 15 10.10 -5.44 11.29
CA ILE A 15 11.45 -6.02 11.12
C ILE A 15 12.02 -6.49 12.46
N ARG A 16 11.98 -5.64 13.50
CA ARG A 16 12.44 -6.05 14.85
C ARG A 16 11.66 -7.23 15.43
N LYS A 17 10.40 -7.42 15.02
CA LYS A 17 9.51 -8.48 15.50
C LYS A 17 9.53 -9.74 14.61
N GLY A 18 10.43 -9.82 13.63
CA GLY A 18 10.61 -11.00 12.79
C GLY A 18 9.86 -10.98 11.47
N PHE A 19 9.64 -9.80 10.88
CA PHE A 19 9.09 -9.64 9.52
C PHE A 19 9.77 -10.57 8.51
N ASP A 20 11.11 -10.60 8.47
CA ASP A 20 11.86 -11.36 7.47
C ASP A 20 11.56 -12.87 7.58
N LYS A 21 11.57 -13.41 8.80
CA LYS A 21 11.21 -14.82 9.06
C LYS A 21 9.77 -15.13 8.66
N PHE A 22 8.85 -14.17 8.84
CA PHE A 22 7.47 -14.34 8.44
C PHE A 22 7.32 -14.33 6.92
N VAL A 23 8.02 -13.43 6.23
CA VAL A 23 8.04 -13.36 4.77
C VAL A 23 8.62 -14.64 4.16
N GLU A 24 9.73 -15.16 4.71
CA GLU A 24 10.31 -16.44 4.31
C GLU A 24 9.32 -17.60 4.49
N LYS A 25 8.63 -17.66 5.63
CA LYS A 25 7.65 -18.73 5.92
C LYS A 25 6.44 -18.71 4.98
N ILE A 26 5.92 -17.52 4.67
CA ILE A 26 4.75 -17.38 3.80
C ILE A 26 5.11 -17.57 2.32
N ASP A 27 6.37 -17.33 1.95
CA ASP A 27 6.92 -17.60 0.62
C ASP A 27 6.02 -17.06 -0.50
N ALA A 28 5.69 -15.76 -0.41
CA ALA A 28 4.91 -15.06 -1.41
C ALA A 28 5.80 -14.36 -2.43
N ASP A 29 5.28 -14.23 -3.66
CA ASP A 29 5.97 -13.56 -4.76
C ASP A 29 5.97 -12.04 -4.57
N ILE A 30 4.84 -11.50 -4.09
CA ILE A 30 4.61 -10.05 -3.97
C ILE A 30 3.98 -9.72 -2.62
N TRP A 31 4.49 -8.67 -1.97
CA TRP A 31 3.97 -8.12 -0.72
C TRP A 31 3.58 -6.66 -0.91
N MET A 32 2.30 -6.37 -0.71
CA MET A 32 1.75 -5.02 -0.63
C MET A 32 1.64 -4.62 0.84
N LEU A 33 2.48 -3.70 1.27
CA LEU A 33 2.55 -3.24 2.65
C LEU A 33 1.84 -1.89 2.80
N GLN A 34 1.05 -1.75 3.87
CA GLN A 34 0.43 -0.47 4.29
C GLN A 34 0.97 -0.04 5.66
N GLU A 35 0.83 1.25 5.97
CA GLU A 35 1.42 1.88 7.16
C GLU A 35 2.90 1.57 7.33
N VAL A 36 3.67 1.72 6.26
CA VAL A 36 5.12 1.52 6.30
C VAL A 36 5.78 2.49 7.29
N ARG A 37 5.27 3.73 7.39
CA ARG A 37 5.67 4.79 8.34
C ARG A 37 7.19 5.03 8.37
N CYS A 38 7.81 4.98 7.19
CA CYS A 38 9.26 5.00 7.05
C CYS A 38 9.66 5.66 5.74
N LEU A 39 10.54 6.66 5.82
CA LEU A 39 11.27 7.16 4.66
C LEU A 39 12.39 6.16 4.28
N PRO A 40 12.90 6.16 3.04
CA PRO A 40 13.97 5.27 2.62
C PRO A 40 15.19 5.30 3.54
N GLU A 41 15.63 6.49 3.96
CA GLU A 41 16.78 6.69 4.85
C GLU A 41 16.53 6.26 6.30
N GLN A 42 15.29 5.95 6.68
CA GLN A 42 14.93 5.50 8.02
C GLN A 42 14.91 3.98 8.15
N LEU A 43 15.03 3.23 7.04
CA LEU A 43 15.14 1.77 7.09
C LEU A 43 16.36 1.36 7.94
N PRO A 44 16.30 0.23 8.67
CA PRO A 44 17.40 -0.17 9.53
C PRO A 44 18.71 -0.28 8.73
N PRO A 45 19.83 0.25 9.25
CA PRO A 45 21.12 0.12 8.59
C PRO A 45 21.43 -1.36 8.36
N LYS A 46 21.75 -1.74 7.11
CA LYS A 46 22.01 -3.12 6.64
C LYS A 46 20.78 -4.02 6.45
N TRP A 47 19.57 -3.53 6.67
CA TRP A 47 18.39 -4.26 6.23
C TRP A 47 18.21 -4.08 4.73
N ALA A 48 17.88 -5.16 4.06
CA ALA A 48 17.46 -5.19 2.68
C ALA A 48 16.17 -6.00 2.59
N PRO A 49 15.34 -5.78 1.56
CA PRO A 49 14.25 -6.69 1.24
C PRO A 49 14.73 -8.15 1.14
N PRO A 50 13.84 -9.14 1.30
CA PRO A 50 14.17 -10.56 1.15
C PRO A 50 15.03 -10.86 -0.09
N ALA A 51 15.83 -11.93 -0.03
CA ALA A 51 16.72 -12.27 -1.14
C ALA A 51 15.99 -12.34 -2.49
N ASN A 52 16.64 -11.81 -3.54
CA ASN A 52 16.12 -11.71 -4.90
C ASN A 52 14.79 -10.93 -5.00
N SER A 53 14.56 -9.97 -4.10
CA SER A 53 13.41 -9.07 -4.20
C SER A 53 13.83 -7.61 -4.34
N GLU A 54 13.00 -6.87 -5.05
CA GLU A 54 13.05 -5.42 -5.16
C GLU A 54 11.96 -4.80 -4.28
N MET A 55 12.15 -3.55 -3.88
CA MET A 55 11.20 -2.80 -3.06
C MET A 55 10.99 -1.42 -3.65
N ILE A 56 9.72 -1.07 -3.88
CA ILE A 56 9.30 0.29 -4.20
C ILE A 56 8.61 0.86 -2.96
N LEU A 57 9.03 2.05 -2.55
CA LEU A 57 8.47 2.80 -1.44
C LEU A 57 7.71 4.00 -1.98
N HIS A 58 6.48 4.20 -1.49
CA HIS A 58 5.74 5.44 -1.62
C HIS A 58 5.46 5.99 -0.21
N PRO A 59 6.44 6.68 0.39
CA PRO A 59 6.32 7.17 1.75
C PRO A 59 5.45 8.43 1.82
N ALA A 60 4.84 8.68 2.98
CA ALA A 60 4.27 9.99 3.27
C ALA A 60 5.38 11.02 3.49
N GLU A 61 5.12 12.29 3.16
CA GLU A 61 6.03 13.41 3.46
C GLU A 61 6.22 13.58 4.98
N LYS A 62 5.14 13.37 5.74
CA LYS A 62 5.20 13.39 7.21
C LYS A 62 5.93 12.16 7.73
N LYS A 63 7.07 12.39 8.37
CA LYS A 63 7.88 11.33 9.02
C LYS A 63 7.05 10.50 9.99
N GLY A 64 7.18 9.17 9.89
CA GLY A 64 6.50 8.22 10.78
C GLY A 64 5.00 8.09 10.53
N TYR A 65 4.48 8.59 9.40
CA TYR A 65 3.07 8.54 9.03
C TYR A 65 2.85 7.70 7.77
N SER A 66 1.69 7.04 7.70
CA SER A 66 1.14 6.39 6.49
C SER A 66 2.20 5.64 5.64
N GLY A 67 2.19 5.81 4.32
CA GLY A 67 3.12 5.21 3.38
C GLY A 67 2.78 3.77 3.02
N VAL A 68 2.93 3.44 1.74
CA VAL A 68 2.77 2.09 1.20
C VAL A 68 4.07 1.62 0.55
N SER A 69 4.19 0.30 0.38
CA SER A 69 5.31 -0.30 -0.34
C SER A 69 4.89 -1.56 -1.08
N THR A 70 5.55 -1.84 -2.20
CA THR A 70 5.47 -3.13 -2.87
C THR A 70 6.86 -3.77 -2.84
N ILE A 71 6.95 -4.98 -2.29
CA ILE A 71 8.14 -5.83 -2.37
C ILE A 71 7.82 -6.98 -3.33
N SER A 72 8.71 -7.26 -4.28
CA SER A 72 8.48 -8.27 -5.30
C SER A 72 9.72 -9.09 -5.61
N ARG A 73 9.57 -10.42 -5.70
CA ARG A 73 10.60 -11.34 -6.22
C ARG A 73 10.50 -11.56 -7.73
N VAL A 74 9.41 -11.10 -8.34
CA VAL A 74 9.20 -11.09 -9.79
C VAL A 74 9.44 -9.69 -10.34
N GLU A 75 9.71 -9.59 -11.63
CA GLU A 75 9.88 -8.30 -12.30
C GLU A 75 8.67 -7.40 -12.04
N MET A 76 8.95 -6.20 -11.53
CA MET A 76 7.93 -5.21 -11.26
C MET A 76 8.30 -3.86 -11.87
N LYS A 77 7.27 -3.15 -12.33
CA LYS A 77 7.41 -1.77 -12.80
C LYS A 77 6.44 -0.87 -12.06
N GLU A 78 6.94 0.22 -11.51
CA GLU A 78 6.06 1.30 -11.05
C GLU A 78 5.35 1.94 -12.24
N ILE A 79 4.02 2.01 -12.20
CA ILE A 79 3.22 2.65 -13.24
C ILE A 79 2.37 3.81 -12.73
N GLY A 80 2.32 4.02 -11.40
CA GLY A 80 1.61 5.17 -10.83
C GLY A 80 1.77 5.29 -9.32
N ARG A 81 1.62 6.53 -8.84
CA ARG A 81 1.51 6.91 -7.43
C ARG A 81 0.34 7.87 -7.28
N GLY A 82 -0.37 7.75 -6.16
CA GLY A 82 -1.54 8.56 -5.91
C GLY A 82 -2.67 8.35 -6.90
N MET A 83 -3.74 9.12 -6.70
CA MET A 83 -4.92 9.13 -7.57
C MET A 83 -5.07 10.43 -8.38
N LYS A 84 -4.13 11.38 -8.22
CA LYS A 84 -4.14 12.72 -8.85
C LYS A 84 -5.46 13.47 -8.66
N GLY A 85 -6.12 13.23 -7.54
CA GLY A 85 -7.39 13.84 -7.18
C GLY A 85 -7.21 15.24 -6.57
N SER A 86 -8.27 16.03 -6.48
CA SER A 86 -8.20 17.42 -6.00
C SER A 86 -7.93 17.56 -4.50
N LEU A 87 -8.15 16.52 -3.69
CA LEU A 87 -7.91 16.57 -2.24
C LEU A 87 -6.43 16.55 -1.88
N ASP A 88 -5.65 15.77 -2.63
CA ASP A 88 -4.21 15.59 -2.44
C ASP A 88 -3.58 15.21 -3.79
N PRO A 89 -3.32 16.19 -4.67
CA PRO A 89 -2.85 15.94 -6.03
C PRO A 89 -1.53 15.19 -6.11
N GLU A 90 -0.65 15.41 -5.13
CA GLU A 90 0.69 14.82 -5.05
C GLU A 90 0.71 13.52 -4.23
N ASP A 91 -0.43 13.12 -3.64
CA ASP A 91 -0.54 12.02 -2.68
C ASP A 91 0.53 12.10 -1.58
N SER A 92 0.59 13.27 -0.93
CA SER A 92 1.51 13.60 0.16
C SER A 92 1.45 12.64 1.34
N GLU A 93 0.32 11.95 1.54
CA GLU A 93 0.16 10.91 2.56
C GLU A 93 0.63 9.51 2.10
N GLY A 94 1.08 9.33 0.86
CA GLY A 94 1.68 8.09 0.36
C GLY A 94 0.73 6.89 0.37
N ARG A 95 -0.49 7.04 -0.17
CA ARG A 95 -1.60 6.11 0.05
C ARG A 95 -1.87 5.14 -1.10
N VAL A 96 -1.43 5.45 -2.31
CA VAL A 96 -1.68 4.60 -3.48
C VAL A 96 -0.38 4.36 -4.24
N LEU A 97 -0.04 3.08 -4.46
CA LEU A 97 1.06 2.66 -5.30
C LEU A 97 0.57 1.63 -6.32
N VAL A 98 0.80 1.90 -7.60
CA VAL A 98 0.40 1.03 -8.71
C VAL A 98 1.63 0.41 -9.35
N THR A 99 1.66 -0.92 -9.38
CA THR A 99 2.77 -1.69 -9.94
C THR A 99 2.29 -2.72 -10.95
N GLN A 100 3.02 -2.89 -12.04
CA GLN A 100 2.79 -3.90 -13.07
C GLN A 100 3.72 -5.10 -12.83
N HIS A 101 3.18 -6.32 -12.87
CA HIS A 101 3.88 -7.59 -12.69
C HIS A 101 3.48 -8.54 -13.82
N GLY A 102 4.28 -8.61 -14.89
CA GLY A 102 3.88 -9.30 -16.12
C GLY A 102 2.57 -8.72 -16.68
N ASP A 103 1.51 -9.53 -16.72
CA ASP A 103 0.17 -9.11 -17.16
C ASP A 103 -0.77 -8.67 -16.04
N VAL A 104 -0.34 -8.67 -14.77
CA VAL A 104 -1.19 -8.29 -13.65
C VAL A 104 -0.83 -6.89 -13.15
N THR A 105 -1.82 -6.01 -13.04
CA THR A 105 -1.69 -4.71 -12.37
C THR A 105 -2.11 -4.84 -10.91
N LEU A 106 -1.28 -4.36 -9.98
CA LEU A 106 -1.59 -4.30 -8.55
C LEU A 106 -1.74 -2.85 -8.10
N VAL A 107 -2.84 -2.54 -7.43
CA VAL A 107 -3.11 -1.26 -6.78
C VAL A 107 -3.08 -1.46 -5.27
N ASN A 108 -1.94 -1.10 -4.65
CA ASN A 108 -1.78 -1.11 -3.20
C ASN A 108 -2.38 0.16 -2.62
N THR A 109 -3.45 0.01 -1.83
CA THR A 109 -4.21 1.12 -1.26
C THR A 109 -4.16 1.15 0.26
N TYR A 110 -3.87 2.31 0.85
CA TYR A 110 -4.08 2.57 2.26
C TYR A 110 -5.07 3.71 2.47
N LEU A 111 -6.32 3.35 2.75
CA LEU A 111 -7.43 4.29 2.88
C LEU A 111 -7.31 5.07 4.21
N PRO A 112 -7.55 6.40 4.21
CA PRO A 112 -7.50 7.20 5.44
C PRO A 112 -8.43 6.69 6.55
N SER A 113 -7.94 6.62 7.79
CA SER A 113 -8.84 6.40 8.93
C SER A 113 -9.60 7.69 9.27
N GLY A 114 -10.91 7.55 9.51
CA GLY A 114 -11.81 8.62 9.93
C GLY A 114 -12.02 8.71 11.45
N SER A 115 -11.45 7.78 12.23
CA SER A 115 -11.83 7.60 13.65
C SER A 115 -11.36 8.69 14.60
N SER A 116 -10.41 9.53 14.20
CA SER A 116 -9.79 10.50 15.10
C SER A 116 -10.61 11.78 15.32
N LYS A 117 -11.29 12.27 14.27
CA LYS A 117 -12.09 13.50 14.27
C LYS A 117 -13.12 13.46 13.15
N GLU A 118 -14.24 14.17 13.32
CA GLU A 118 -15.26 14.33 12.29
C GLU A 118 -14.70 14.86 10.95
N GLU A 119 -13.73 15.78 11.00
CA GLU A 119 -13.01 16.28 9.82
C GLU A 119 -12.25 15.17 9.08
N ARG A 120 -11.69 14.18 9.80
CA ARG A 120 -11.02 13.04 9.18
C ARG A 120 -12.01 12.05 8.59
N GLN A 121 -13.21 11.94 9.16
CA GLN A 121 -14.28 11.17 8.53
C GLN A 121 -14.76 11.82 7.22
N ARG A 122 -14.96 13.15 7.20
CA ARG A 122 -15.25 13.88 5.94
C ARG A 122 -14.15 13.70 4.90
N TYR A 123 -12.89 13.87 5.30
CA TYR A 123 -11.75 13.61 4.42
C TYR A 123 -11.75 12.17 3.87
N LYS A 124 -12.06 11.17 4.71
CA LYS A 124 -12.19 9.77 4.30
C LYS A 124 -13.27 9.59 3.23
N GLU A 125 -14.44 10.20 3.41
CA GLU A 125 -15.56 10.12 2.46
C GLU A 125 -15.22 10.76 1.11
N ASP A 126 -14.67 11.97 1.12
CA ASP A 126 -14.25 12.65 -0.12
C ASP A 126 -13.13 11.87 -0.82
N TRP A 127 -12.17 11.35 -0.04
CA TRP A 127 -11.07 10.53 -0.57
C TRP A 127 -11.59 9.25 -1.22
N MET A 128 -12.58 8.57 -0.61
CA MET A 128 -13.22 7.39 -1.18
C MET A 128 -13.94 7.67 -2.49
N ALA A 129 -14.61 8.82 -2.61
CA ALA A 129 -15.27 9.22 -3.85
C ALA A 129 -14.25 9.37 -4.99
N GLN A 130 -13.13 10.05 -4.73
CA GLN A 130 -12.04 10.20 -5.71
C GLN A 130 -11.34 8.88 -6.01
N TRP A 131 -11.13 8.03 -5.00
CA TRP A 131 -10.55 6.72 -5.17
C TRP A 131 -11.43 5.81 -6.04
N ARG A 132 -12.76 5.86 -5.86
CA ARG A 132 -13.72 5.15 -6.72
C ARG A 132 -13.59 5.60 -8.17
N ASP A 133 -13.51 6.89 -8.42
CA ASP A 133 -13.34 7.43 -9.77
C ASP A 133 -11.99 7.05 -10.38
N PHE A 134 -10.93 6.97 -9.56
CA PHE A 134 -9.61 6.51 -9.96
C PHE A 134 -9.56 5.04 -10.36
N ILE A 135 -10.21 4.14 -9.62
CA ILE A 135 -10.21 2.70 -9.95
C ILE A 135 -11.22 2.33 -11.03
N LYS A 136 -12.26 3.14 -11.26
CA LYS A 136 -13.35 2.82 -12.19
C LYS A 136 -12.87 2.51 -13.62
N PRO A 137 -11.92 3.24 -14.24
CA PRO A 137 -11.39 2.90 -15.56
C PRO A 137 -10.69 1.52 -15.61
N MET A 138 -10.23 1.00 -14.47
CA MET A 138 -9.56 -0.30 -14.41
C MET A 138 -10.51 -1.48 -14.58
N PHE A 139 -11.83 -1.27 -14.44
CA PHE A 139 -12.83 -2.30 -14.70
C PHE A 139 -12.94 -2.66 -16.19
N ASP A 140 -12.56 -1.76 -17.08
CA ASP A 140 -12.56 -1.96 -18.52
C ASP A 140 -11.19 -2.44 -19.04
N SER A 141 -10.26 -2.76 -18.14
CA SER A 141 -8.93 -3.28 -18.49
C SER A 141 -9.01 -4.66 -19.15
N ASP A 142 -8.25 -4.86 -20.23
CA ASP A 142 -8.06 -6.16 -20.89
C ASP A 142 -7.17 -7.11 -20.08
N LYS A 143 -6.42 -6.56 -19.13
CA LYS A 143 -5.53 -7.27 -18.22
C LYS A 143 -6.09 -7.34 -16.79
N PRO A 144 -5.80 -8.41 -16.02
CA PRO A 144 -6.22 -8.52 -14.64
C PRO A 144 -5.69 -7.38 -13.76
N VAL A 145 -6.59 -6.77 -12.99
CA VAL A 145 -6.25 -5.75 -11.99
C VAL A 145 -6.66 -6.25 -10.61
N ILE A 146 -5.74 -6.18 -9.64
CA ILE A 146 -6.00 -6.49 -8.24
C ILE A 146 -5.87 -5.20 -7.44
N VAL A 147 -7.00 -4.76 -6.88
CA VAL A 147 -7.04 -3.64 -5.94
C VAL A 147 -7.14 -4.21 -4.53
N ALA A 148 -6.15 -3.94 -3.70
CA ALA A 148 -6.10 -4.47 -2.34
C ALA A 148 -5.32 -3.57 -1.41
N GLY A 149 -5.49 -3.81 -0.11
CA GLY A 149 -4.86 -3.03 0.92
C GLY A 149 -5.70 -2.95 2.18
N ASP A 150 -5.50 -1.89 2.95
CA ASP A 150 -6.28 -1.63 4.15
C ASP A 150 -7.28 -0.50 3.86
N LEU A 151 -8.55 -0.87 3.82
CA LEU A 151 -9.66 0.02 3.51
C LEU A 151 -10.26 0.69 4.75
N ASN A 152 -9.85 0.33 5.97
CA ASN A 152 -10.43 0.87 7.21
C ASN A 152 -11.98 0.83 7.24
N ILE A 153 -12.60 -0.16 6.59
CA ILE A 153 -14.05 -0.33 6.47
C ILE A 153 -14.37 -1.81 6.64
N ALA A 154 -15.18 -2.10 7.64
CA ALA A 154 -15.96 -3.34 7.74
C ALA A 154 -17.17 -3.20 6.79
N HIS A 155 -17.39 -4.18 5.91
CA HIS A 155 -18.49 -4.11 4.94
C HIS A 155 -19.83 -4.43 5.60
N THR A 156 -19.83 -5.41 6.50
CA THR A 156 -21.02 -5.92 7.17
C THR A 156 -20.81 -6.02 8.68
N GLU A 157 -21.89 -6.25 9.42
CA GLU A 157 -21.83 -6.45 10.88
C GLU A 157 -20.96 -7.66 11.28
N ASN A 158 -20.83 -8.66 10.41
CA ASN A 158 -19.98 -9.82 10.67
C ASN A 158 -18.47 -9.49 10.62
N ASP A 159 -18.10 -8.30 10.13
CA ASP A 159 -16.71 -7.85 10.00
C ASP A 159 -16.25 -6.94 11.17
N ILE A 160 -17.08 -6.75 12.21
CA ILE A 160 -16.84 -5.90 13.40
C ILE A 160 -16.54 -6.76 14.63
#